data_AF-A0A7Y4XC32-F1
#
_entry.id   AF-A0A7Y4XC32-F1
#
_cell.length_a   1.000
_cell.length_b   1.000
_cell.length_c   1.000
_cell.angle_alpha   90.00
_cell.angle_beta   90.00
_cell.angle_gamma   90.00
#
_symmetry.space_group_name_H-M   'P 1'
#
loop_
_entity.id
_entity.type
_entity.pdbx_description
1 polymer ?
#
loop_
_entity_poly.entity_id
_entity_poly.type
_entity_poly.pdbx_seq_one_letter_code
_entity_poly.pdbx_strand_id
1 'polypeptide(L)'
;MTIKTSQTRRQFLQSSAGLAATAASVSSGFTIVKAESVRGTQANSKVAIGWIGLGGRGTRDAYLLEKTGKAQIVAVGDYFQYRIDNLFKPMAAGQDPETVQRPALAGFDKKNAFVGVDAYKAVVGSKVDAILMATPPGFRPEHFRAAVAAKKHVFMEEPLAVDTFGCHVIAETGKQATAQKLSVVVGLQRHYSKAYRKCKE
;
A
#
# COMPACT_ATOMS: atom_id res chain seq x y z
N MET A 1 13.80 12.07 69.25
CA MET A 1 12.82 11.20 68.56
C MET A 1 12.20 12.03 67.45
N THR A 2 12.66 11.91 66.20
CA THR A 2 12.07 12.63 65.06
C THR A 2 12.26 11.80 63.79
N ILE A 3 11.14 11.44 63.17
CA ILE A 3 11.03 10.54 62.02
C ILE A 3 11.27 11.35 60.74
N LYS A 4 12.19 10.91 59.87
CA LYS A 4 12.37 11.48 58.51
C LYS A 4 11.19 11.07 57.62
N THR A 5 10.43 12.03 57.12
CA THR A 5 9.32 11.83 56.18
C THR A 5 9.86 11.48 54.79
N SER A 6 9.47 10.30 54.29
CA SER A 6 9.73 9.85 52.92
C SER A 6 8.91 10.67 51.92
N GLN A 7 9.56 11.33 50.95
CA GLN A 7 8.85 11.94 49.82
C GLN A 7 8.17 10.86 48.98
N THR A 8 6.91 11.07 48.63
CA THR A 8 6.13 10.13 47.84
C THR A 8 6.21 10.47 46.35
N ARG A 9 6.16 9.45 45.49
CA ARG A 9 6.29 9.55 44.02
C ARG A 9 5.36 10.58 43.36
N ARG A 10 4.25 10.93 44.02
CA ARG A 10 3.29 11.95 43.56
C ARG A 10 3.83 13.39 43.71
N GLN A 11 4.65 13.67 44.73
CA GLN A 11 5.31 14.97 44.88
C GLN A 11 6.39 15.19 43.81
N PHE A 12 7.10 14.13 43.42
CA PHE A 12 8.09 14.21 42.33
C PHE A 12 7.46 14.55 40.96
N LEU A 13 6.27 14.00 40.69
CA LEU A 13 5.51 14.29 39.46
C LEU A 13 4.93 15.72 39.45
N GLN A 14 4.57 16.27 40.61
CA GLN A 14 4.16 17.68 40.71
C GLN A 14 5.34 18.65 40.56
N SER A 15 6.54 18.28 41.04
CA SER A 15 7.75 19.09 40.83
C SER A 15 8.25 19.11 39.38
N SER A 16 7.89 18.11 38.56
CA SER A 16 8.27 18.07 37.14
C SER A 16 7.31 18.83 36.20
N ALA A 17 6.14 19.26 36.70
CA ALA A 17 5.22 20.13 35.96
C ALA A 17 5.55 21.64 36.11
N GLY A 18 6.47 22.00 37.01
CA GLY A 18 6.80 23.40 37.33
C GLY A 18 8.02 24.00 36.62
N LEU A 19 8.71 23.25 35.75
CA LEU A 19 9.94 23.69 35.07
C LEU A 19 9.74 24.04 33.58
N ALA A 20 8.52 24.40 33.20
CA ALA A 20 8.18 24.82 31.83
C ALA A 20 8.14 26.34 31.62
N ALA A 21 8.66 27.13 32.57
CA ALA A 21 8.78 28.58 32.40
C ALA A 21 10.17 29.04 32.80
N THR A 22 10.86 29.69 31.86
CA THR A 22 12.12 30.45 31.97
C THR A 22 13.43 29.65 31.99
N ALA A 23 14.05 29.52 30.81
CA ALA A 23 15.43 29.99 30.56
C ALA A 23 15.86 29.58 29.13
N ALA A 24 16.05 30.58 28.28
CA ALA A 24 16.80 30.44 27.05
C ALA A 24 18.30 30.43 27.41
N SER A 25 18.96 29.28 27.27
CA SER A 25 20.42 29.21 27.11
C SER A 25 20.84 27.85 26.53
N VAL A 26 21.64 27.94 25.48
CA VAL A 26 22.28 26.86 24.71
C VAL A 26 22.85 25.74 25.59
N SER A 27 22.28 24.55 25.51
CA SER A 27 22.95 23.28 25.75
C SER A 27 22.21 22.16 25.01
N SER A 28 22.98 21.27 24.40
CA SER A 28 22.57 20.19 23.49
C SER A 28 21.30 19.46 23.94
N GLY A 29 20.17 19.85 23.35
CA GLY A 29 18.86 19.35 23.71
C GLY A 29 18.69 17.89 23.32
N PHE A 30 18.68 17.00 24.32
CA PHE A 30 17.89 15.78 24.22
C PHE A 30 16.44 16.23 24.03
N THR A 31 15.99 16.21 22.78
CA THR A 31 14.58 16.44 22.48
C THR A 31 13.85 15.24 23.07
N ILE A 32 13.04 15.45 24.11
CA ILE A 32 12.07 14.45 24.56
C ILE A 32 11.01 14.40 23.46
N VAL A 33 11.31 13.64 22.41
CA VAL A 33 10.37 13.29 21.38
C VAL A 33 9.38 12.34 22.04
N LYS A 34 8.11 12.74 22.07
CA LYS A 34 7.01 11.92 22.59
C LYS A 34 7.13 10.52 21.97
N ALA A 35 7.06 9.45 22.76
CA ALA A 35 7.29 8.07 22.27
C ALA A 35 6.37 7.69 21.09
N GLU A 36 5.21 8.35 20.97
CA GLU A 36 4.28 8.27 19.84
C GLU A 36 4.85 8.82 18.51
N SER A 37 5.86 9.68 18.53
CA SER A 37 6.56 10.15 17.32
C SER A 37 7.69 9.22 16.87
N VAL A 38 8.11 8.28 17.73
CA VAL A 38 9.16 7.29 17.42
C VAL A 38 8.54 5.94 16.98
N ARG A 39 7.25 5.73 17.24
CA ARG A 39 6.48 4.58 16.74
C ARG A 39 5.41 5.02 15.73
N GLY A 40 5.86 5.27 14.49
CA GLY A 40 4.98 5.37 13.32
C GLY A 40 4.21 6.68 13.25
N THR A 41 4.23 7.29 12.07
CA THR A 41 3.45 8.45 11.68
C THR A 41 2.02 8.37 12.24
N GLN A 42 1.60 9.38 13.00
CA GLN A 42 0.23 9.52 13.49
C GLN A 42 -0.78 9.49 12.32
N ALA A 43 -1.78 8.61 12.46
CA ALA A 43 -3.15 8.66 11.91
C ALA A 43 -3.38 8.91 10.40
N ASN A 44 -4.00 7.93 9.72
CA ASN A 44 -4.75 8.08 8.44
C ASN A 44 -3.99 8.28 7.11
N SER A 45 -2.73 7.86 6.94
CA SER A 45 -2.19 7.74 5.57
C SER A 45 -2.68 6.45 4.89
N LYS A 46 -3.52 6.59 3.87
CA LYS A 46 -3.89 5.47 2.98
C LYS A 46 -2.64 4.90 2.30
N VAL A 47 -2.59 3.59 2.10
CA VAL A 47 -1.53 2.93 1.31
C VAL A 47 -1.63 3.42 -0.14
N ALA A 48 -0.55 3.99 -0.66
CA ALA A 48 -0.47 4.47 -2.03
C ALA A 48 -0.23 3.30 -2.99
N ILE A 49 -1.15 3.08 -3.92
CA ILE A 49 -1.14 1.94 -4.84
C ILE A 49 -0.83 2.38 -6.27
N GLY A 50 0.12 1.67 -6.89
CA GLY A 50 0.30 1.66 -8.33
C GLY A 50 -0.47 0.49 -8.94
N TRP A 51 -1.32 0.73 -9.94
CA TRP A 51 -2.14 -0.31 -10.56
C TRP A 51 -1.72 -0.55 -12.01
N ILE A 52 -1.40 -1.80 -12.33
CA ILE A 52 -0.92 -2.23 -13.66
C ILE A 52 -1.89 -3.27 -14.22
N GLY A 53 -2.40 -3.03 -15.43
CA GLY A 53 -3.39 -3.88 -16.09
C GLY A 53 -4.81 -3.45 -15.73
N LEU A 54 -5.36 -2.53 -16.52
CA LEU A 54 -6.63 -1.84 -16.29
C LEU A 54 -7.81 -2.56 -16.96
N GLY A 55 -7.74 -3.89 -16.99
CA GLY A 55 -8.80 -4.77 -17.46
C GLY A 55 -9.92 -4.95 -16.44
N GLY A 56 -10.94 -5.75 -16.77
CA GLY A 56 -12.12 -5.93 -15.90
C GLY A 56 -11.77 -6.40 -14.48
N ARG A 57 -10.83 -7.35 -14.35
CA ARG A 57 -10.38 -7.83 -13.04
C ARG A 57 -9.68 -6.73 -12.23
N GLY A 58 -8.70 -6.07 -12.83
CA GLY A 58 -7.98 -4.96 -12.19
C GLY A 58 -8.92 -3.84 -11.75
N THR A 59 -9.93 -3.51 -12.55
CA THR A 59 -10.92 -2.47 -12.21
C THR A 59 -11.70 -2.86 -10.96
N ARG A 60 -12.14 -4.12 -10.88
CA ARG A 60 -12.85 -4.63 -9.71
C ARG A 60 -11.95 -4.64 -8.47
N ASP A 61 -10.71 -5.06 -8.60
CA ASP A 61 -9.76 -5.12 -7.48
C ASP A 61 -9.41 -3.73 -6.97
N ALA A 62 -9.18 -2.77 -7.87
CA ALA A 62 -8.97 -1.37 -7.52
C ALA A 62 -10.19 -0.76 -6.80
N TYR A 63 -11.41 -1.04 -7.30
CA TYR A 63 -12.65 -0.63 -6.63
C TYR A 63 -12.78 -1.19 -5.21
N LEU A 64 -12.59 -2.50 -5.05
CA LEU A 64 -12.67 -3.15 -3.74
C LEU A 64 -11.61 -2.63 -2.77
N LEU A 65 -10.41 -2.35 -3.28
CA LEU A 65 -9.31 -1.82 -2.50
C LEU A 65 -9.59 -0.39 -2.02
N GLU A 66 -10.13 0.50 -2.86
CA GLU A 66 -10.56 1.84 -2.42
C GLU A 66 -11.72 1.78 -1.41
N LYS A 67 -12.66 0.85 -1.60
CA LYS A 67 -13.79 0.59 -0.67
C LYS A 67 -13.33 0.22 0.75
N THR A 68 -12.11 -0.28 0.93
CA THR A 68 -11.57 -0.52 2.27
C THR A 68 -11.35 0.76 3.07
N GLY A 69 -11.27 1.92 2.40
CA GLY A 69 -10.92 3.21 3.00
C GLY A 69 -9.44 3.32 3.41
N LYS A 70 -8.65 2.27 3.23
CA LYS A 70 -7.25 2.17 3.71
C LYS A 70 -6.21 2.32 2.62
N ALA A 71 -6.63 2.39 1.36
CA ALA A 71 -5.73 2.48 0.22
C ALA A 71 -6.28 3.44 -0.84
N GLN A 72 -5.37 3.98 -1.65
CA GLN A 72 -5.67 4.95 -2.70
C GLN A 72 -4.83 4.65 -3.93
N ILE A 73 -5.46 4.63 -5.10
CA ILE A 73 -4.74 4.51 -6.37
C ILE A 73 -4.12 5.87 -6.71
N VAL A 74 -2.81 5.90 -6.95
CA VAL A 74 -2.07 7.15 -7.25
C VAL A 74 -1.29 7.11 -8.56
N ALA A 75 -1.09 5.92 -9.13
CA ALA A 75 -0.51 5.73 -10.46
C ALA A 75 -1.20 4.55 -11.15
N VAL A 76 -1.42 4.66 -12.47
CA VAL A 76 -2.02 3.59 -13.28
C VAL A 76 -1.23 3.37 -14.56
N GLY A 77 -1.21 2.12 -15.04
CA GLY A 77 -0.51 1.75 -16.26
C GLY A 77 -1.22 0.65 -17.03
N ASP A 78 -1.37 0.83 -18.33
CA ASP A 78 -1.84 -0.20 -19.25
C ASP A 78 -1.05 -0.16 -20.57
N TYR A 79 -1.08 -1.25 -21.32
CA TYR A 79 -0.54 -1.27 -22.67
C TYR A 79 -1.39 -0.39 -23.61
N PHE A 80 -2.71 -0.39 -23.44
CA PHE A 80 -3.64 0.24 -24.37
C PHE A 80 -4.21 1.55 -23.85
N GLN A 81 -4.12 2.62 -24.65
CA GLN A 81 -4.68 3.94 -24.32
C GLN A 81 -6.17 3.88 -23.97
N TYR A 82 -6.97 3.10 -24.71
CA TYR A 82 -8.41 3.00 -24.47
C TYR A 82 -8.76 2.50 -23.05
N ARG A 83 -7.85 1.75 -22.39
CA ARG A 83 -8.06 1.27 -21.02
C ARG A 83 -7.95 2.42 -20.01
N ILE A 84 -6.99 3.32 -20.22
CA ILE A 84 -6.86 4.56 -19.45
C ILE A 84 -8.06 5.47 -19.69
N ASP A 85 -8.46 5.64 -20.96
CA ASP A 85 -9.58 6.52 -21.30
C ASP A 85 -10.89 6.05 -20.66
N ASN A 86 -11.14 4.74 -20.69
CA ASN A 86 -12.31 4.12 -20.06
C ASN A 86 -12.36 4.32 -18.54
N LEU A 87 -11.20 4.45 -17.89
CA LEU A 87 -11.11 4.69 -16.45
C LEU A 87 -11.64 6.07 -16.07
N PHE A 88 -11.40 7.07 -16.94
CA PHE A 88 -11.82 8.46 -16.73
C PHE A 88 -13.12 8.83 -17.45
N LYS A 89 -13.68 7.93 -18.25
CA LYS A 89 -14.95 8.15 -18.95
C LYS A 89 -16.05 8.49 -17.92
N PRO A 90 -16.92 9.49 -18.16
CA PRO A 90 -18.07 9.70 -17.30
C PRO A 90 -18.95 8.45 -17.26
N MET A 91 -19.56 8.16 -16.11
CA MET A 91 -20.58 7.13 -16.02
C MET A 91 -21.81 7.55 -16.82
N ALA A 92 -22.50 6.58 -17.43
CA ALA A 92 -23.74 6.89 -18.14
C ALA A 92 -24.82 7.34 -17.15
N ALA A 93 -25.78 8.14 -17.64
CA ALA A 93 -26.91 8.58 -16.83
C ALA A 93 -27.65 7.37 -16.23
N GLY A 94 -27.90 7.39 -14.92
CA GLY A 94 -28.56 6.31 -14.20
C GLY A 94 -27.65 5.17 -13.72
N GLN A 95 -26.35 5.18 -14.03
CA GLN A 95 -25.39 4.29 -13.40
C GLN A 95 -24.90 4.89 -12.09
N ASP A 96 -24.67 4.05 -11.08
CA ASP A 96 -23.96 4.42 -9.84
C ASP A 96 -22.60 3.69 -9.76
N PRO A 97 -21.63 4.17 -8.95
CA PRO A 97 -20.32 3.53 -8.88
C PRO A 97 -20.35 2.13 -8.24
N GLU A 98 -21.38 1.82 -7.44
CA GLU A 98 -21.49 0.52 -6.76
C GLU A 98 -21.93 -0.58 -7.73
N THR A 99 -22.86 -0.28 -8.62
CA THR A 99 -23.39 -1.16 -9.66
C THR A 99 -22.32 -1.46 -10.72
N VAL A 100 -21.53 -0.45 -11.11
CA VAL A 100 -20.48 -0.60 -12.13
C VAL A 100 -19.15 -1.10 -11.54
N GLN A 101 -19.00 -1.10 -10.20
CA GLN A 101 -17.79 -1.55 -9.48
C GLN A 101 -16.50 -0.90 -10.02
N ARG A 102 -16.53 0.42 -10.22
CA ARG A 102 -15.39 1.21 -10.72
C ARG A 102 -14.74 2.00 -9.58
N PRO A 103 -13.39 2.08 -9.49
CA PRO A 103 -12.76 2.94 -8.50
C PRO A 103 -13.13 4.41 -8.70
N ALA A 104 -13.23 5.13 -7.59
CA ALA A 104 -13.57 6.54 -7.55
C ALA A 104 -12.40 7.43 -8.01
N LEU A 105 -11.16 7.00 -7.75
CA LEU A 105 -9.93 7.73 -8.12
C LEU A 105 -9.94 9.18 -7.64
N ALA A 106 -10.48 9.40 -6.44
CA ALA A 106 -10.62 10.74 -5.87
C ALA A 106 -9.24 11.42 -5.75
N GLY A 107 -9.10 12.59 -6.39
CA GLY A 107 -7.86 13.36 -6.41
C GLY A 107 -6.73 12.73 -7.25
N PHE A 108 -7.04 11.79 -8.15
CA PHE A 108 -6.05 11.19 -9.04
C PHE A 108 -5.48 12.22 -10.03
N ASP A 109 -4.15 12.34 -10.06
CA ASP A 109 -3.45 13.18 -11.03
C ASP A 109 -3.25 12.43 -12.35
N LYS A 110 -3.91 12.89 -13.41
CA LYS A 110 -3.86 12.26 -14.73
C LYS A 110 -2.45 12.15 -15.31
N LYS A 111 -1.47 12.93 -14.85
CA LYS A 111 -0.06 12.78 -15.27
C LYS A 111 0.57 11.46 -14.82
N ASN A 112 -0.03 10.78 -13.83
CA ASN A 112 0.39 9.47 -13.34
C ASN A 112 -0.34 8.31 -14.04
N ALA A 113 -0.93 8.57 -15.21
CA ALA A 113 -1.50 7.55 -16.09
C ALA A 113 -0.53 7.28 -17.24
N PHE A 114 -0.01 6.06 -17.31
CA PHE A 114 1.03 5.67 -18.25
C PHE A 114 0.52 4.65 -19.27
N VAL A 115 0.99 4.74 -20.50
CA VAL A 115 0.56 3.87 -21.61
C VAL A 115 1.75 3.25 -22.33
N GLY A 116 1.58 2.02 -22.77
CA GLY A 116 2.51 1.30 -23.63
C GLY A 116 3.25 0.17 -22.91
N VAL A 117 4.20 -0.45 -23.62
CA VAL A 117 5.00 -1.60 -23.13
C VAL A 117 5.68 -1.30 -21.80
N ASP A 118 6.20 -0.09 -21.64
CA ASP A 118 6.96 0.32 -20.45
C ASP A 118 6.11 1.00 -19.37
N ALA A 119 4.78 1.06 -19.52
CA ALA A 119 3.89 1.69 -18.54
C ALA A 119 4.07 1.10 -17.13
N TYR A 120 4.33 -0.21 -17.04
CA TYR A 120 4.58 -0.89 -15.77
C TYR A 120 5.82 -0.32 -15.06
N LYS A 121 6.89 0.04 -15.78
CA LYS A 121 8.11 0.63 -15.21
C LYS A 121 7.81 2.01 -14.65
N ALA A 122 7.04 2.82 -15.36
CA ALA A 122 6.64 4.15 -14.91
C ALA A 122 5.76 4.08 -13.63
N VAL A 123 4.81 3.15 -13.57
CA VAL A 123 4.01 2.90 -12.35
C VAL A 123 4.89 2.46 -11.19
N VAL A 124 5.80 1.51 -11.41
CA VAL A 124 6.72 1.01 -10.37
C VAL A 124 7.67 2.10 -9.88
N GLY A 125 8.13 2.98 -10.77
CA GLY A 125 8.98 4.14 -10.46
C GLY A 125 8.26 5.31 -9.81
N SER A 126 6.92 5.28 -9.76
CA SER A 126 6.12 6.32 -9.10
C SER A 126 6.22 6.23 -7.57
N LYS A 127 5.75 7.28 -6.88
CA LYS A 127 5.67 7.31 -5.41
C LYS A 127 4.49 6.45 -4.91
N VAL A 128 4.70 5.14 -4.91
CA VAL A 128 3.74 4.10 -4.47
C VAL A 128 4.37 3.21 -3.40
N ASP A 129 3.56 2.68 -2.50
CA ASP A 129 3.95 1.73 -1.45
C ASP A 129 3.80 0.29 -1.92
N ALA A 130 2.75 0.02 -2.69
CA ALA A 130 2.44 -1.31 -3.21
C ALA A 130 1.95 -1.26 -4.66
N ILE A 131 2.09 -2.39 -5.36
CA ILE A 131 1.64 -2.59 -6.73
C ILE A 131 0.49 -3.59 -6.76
N LEU A 132 -0.61 -3.20 -7.41
CA LEU A 132 -1.70 -4.08 -7.84
C LEU A 132 -1.42 -4.52 -9.29
N MET A 133 -1.13 -5.80 -9.50
CA MET A 133 -0.89 -6.38 -10.82
C MET A 133 -2.05 -7.27 -11.27
N ALA A 134 -2.78 -6.81 -12.27
CA ALA A 134 -3.85 -7.55 -12.93
C ALA A 134 -3.59 -7.69 -14.44
N THR A 135 -2.31 -7.74 -14.83
CA THR A 135 -1.88 -7.98 -16.22
C THR A 135 -2.01 -9.45 -16.62
N PRO A 136 -2.12 -9.76 -17.93
CA PRO A 136 -2.04 -11.13 -18.41
C PRO A 136 -0.77 -11.86 -17.93
N PRO A 137 -0.85 -13.18 -17.71
CA PRO A 137 0.21 -13.93 -17.03
C PRO A 137 1.56 -13.98 -17.73
N GLY A 138 1.61 -13.78 -19.06
CA GLY A 138 2.86 -13.77 -19.82
C GLY A 138 3.81 -12.63 -19.40
N PHE A 139 3.29 -11.48 -18.98
CA PHE A 139 4.10 -10.30 -18.62
C PHE A 139 4.46 -10.25 -17.13
N ARG A 140 3.76 -11.03 -16.31
CA ARG A 140 3.80 -10.90 -14.86
C ARG A 140 5.15 -11.25 -14.22
N PRO A 141 5.94 -12.23 -14.70
CA PRO A 141 7.27 -12.47 -14.17
C PRO A 141 8.19 -11.25 -14.25
N GLU A 142 8.14 -10.50 -15.35
CA GLU A 142 8.95 -9.29 -15.54
C GLU A 142 8.43 -8.12 -14.67
N HIS A 143 7.11 -7.90 -14.66
CA HIS A 143 6.49 -6.86 -13.85
C HIS A 143 6.75 -7.09 -12.34
N PHE A 144 6.65 -8.34 -11.88
CA PHE A 144 6.93 -8.72 -10.49
C PHE A 144 8.40 -8.47 -10.13
N ARG A 145 9.33 -8.86 -11.01
CA ARG A 145 10.76 -8.60 -10.84
C ARG A 145 11.04 -7.11 -10.70
N ALA A 146 10.44 -6.28 -11.54
CA ALA A 146 10.62 -4.83 -11.48
C ALA A 146 10.07 -4.23 -10.17
N ALA A 147 8.89 -4.65 -9.73
CA ALA A 147 8.32 -4.18 -8.46
C ALA A 147 9.16 -4.57 -7.24
N VAL A 148 9.68 -5.80 -7.21
CA VAL A 148 10.56 -6.28 -6.12
C VAL A 148 11.91 -5.58 -6.18
N ALA A 149 12.50 -5.37 -7.35
CA ALA A 149 13.73 -4.58 -7.50
C ALA A 149 13.55 -3.14 -6.99
N ALA A 150 12.37 -2.55 -7.20
CA ALA A 150 12.00 -1.24 -6.68
C ALA A 150 11.51 -1.26 -5.22
N LYS A 151 11.65 -2.39 -4.50
CA LYS A 151 11.29 -2.57 -3.10
C LYS A 151 9.82 -2.27 -2.79
N LYS A 152 8.91 -2.63 -3.70
CA LYS A 152 7.46 -2.40 -3.54
C LYS A 152 6.77 -3.64 -3.02
N HIS A 153 5.76 -3.47 -2.17
CA HIS A 153 4.83 -4.56 -1.85
C HIS A 153 4.03 -4.93 -3.10
N VAL A 154 3.57 -6.18 -3.20
CA VAL A 154 2.87 -6.65 -4.41
C VAL A 154 1.63 -7.45 -4.05
N PHE A 155 0.52 -7.07 -4.65
CA PHE A 155 -0.61 -7.96 -4.89
C PHE A 155 -0.61 -8.31 -6.38
N MET A 156 -0.71 -9.59 -6.72
CA MET A 156 -0.80 -10.03 -8.11
C MET A 156 -1.84 -11.11 -8.32
N GLU A 157 -2.63 -10.96 -9.37
CA GLU A 157 -3.64 -11.94 -9.76
C GLU A 157 -3.04 -13.24 -10.29
N GLU A 158 -3.75 -14.35 -10.05
CA GLU A 158 -3.48 -15.64 -10.65
C GLU A 158 -3.83 -15.68 -12.15
N PRO A 159 -3.34 -16.69 -12.91
CA PRO A 159 -2.21 -17.58 -12.61
C PRO A 159 -0.89 -16.83 -12.73
N LEU A 160 0.17 -17.16 -11.98
CA LEU A 160 1.40 -16.34 -11.86
C LEU A 160 2.28 -16.23 -13.12
N ALA A 161 2.29 -17.26 -13.96
CA ALA A 161 3.06 -17.34 -15.21
C ALA A 161 2.36 -18.30 -16.20
N VAL A 162 2.85 -18.38 -17.44
CA VAL A 162 2.30 -19.26 -18.50
C VAL A 162 3.17 -20.47 -18.82
N ASP A 163 4.42 -20.49 -18.38
CA ASP A 163 5.39 -21.53 -18.65
C ASP A 163 6.26 -21.84 -17.42
N THR A 164 7.10 -22.88 -17.53
CA THR A 164 8.00 -23.32 -16.45
C THR A 164 9.07 -22.28 -16.15
N PHE A 165 9.62 -21.62 -17.18
CA PHE A 165 10.63 -20.58 -17.01
C PHE A 165 10.10 -19.39 -16.20
N GLY A 166 8.92 -18.88 -16.55
CA GLY A 166 8.23 -17.82 -15.82
C GLY A 166 7.93 -18.22 -14.38
N CYS A 167 7.53 -19.48 -14.13
CA CYS A 167 7.36 -20.00 -12.77
C CYS A 167 8.68 -19.94 -11.96
N HIS A 168 9.81 -20.34 -12.55
CA HIS A 168 11.12 -20.23 -11.89
C HIS A 168 11.50 -18.77 -11.60
N VAL A 169 11.24 -17.86 -12.54
CA VAL A 169 11.45 -16.42 -12.32
C VAL A 169 10.62 -15.91 -11.16
N ILE A 170 9.33 -16.26 -11.10
CA ILE A 170 8.44 -15.86 -9.99
C ILE A 170 8.96 -16.42 -8.67
N ALA A 171 9.34 -17.70 -8.62
CA ALA A 171 9.84 -18.36 -7.41
C ALA A 171 11.11 -17.68 -6.89
N GLU A 172 12.08 -17.40 -7.78
CA GLU A 172 13.32 -16.73 -7.40
C GLU A 172 13.08 -15.28 -6.94
N THR A 173 12.25 -14.54 -7.67
CA THR A 173 11.85 -13.18 -7.29
C THR A 173 11.11 -13.16 -5.95
N GLY A 174 10.30 -14.18 -5.64
CA GLY A 174 9.62 -14.31 -4.36
C GLY A 174 10.59 -14.52 -3.19
N LYS A 175 11.70 -15.23 -3.37
CA LYS A 175 12.75 -15.33 -2.35
C LYS A 175 13.41 -13.98 -2.10
N GLN A 176 13.68 -13.22 -3.17
CA GLN A 176 14.24 -11.87 -3.06
C GLN A 176 13.28 -10.93 -2.32
N ALA A 177 11.99 -10.98 -2.64
CA ALA A 177 10.96 -10.22 -1.93
C ALA A 177 10.93 -10.56 -0.43
N THR A 178 11.01 -11.85 -0.10
CA THR A 178 11.09 -12.33 1.29
C THR A 178 12.32 -11.78 2.01
N ALA A 179 13.50 -11.86 1.40
CA ALA A 179 14.74 -11.33 1.95
C ALA A 179 14.67 -9.80 2.19
N GLN A 180 13.95 -9.09 1.33
CA GLN A 180 13.70 -7.65 1.44
C GLN A 180 12.54 -7.30 2.41
N LYS A 181 11.90 -8.30 3.04
CA LYS A 181 10.75 -8.15 3.94
C LYS A 181 9.54 -7.47 3.26
N LEU A 182 9.35 -7.74 1.97
CA LEU A 182 8.20 -7.26 1.22
C LEU A 182 7.02 -8.22 1.37
N SER A 183 5.85 -7.68 1.69
CA SER A 183 4.58 -8.39 1.56
C SER A 183 4.24 -8.66 0.10
N VAL A 184 4.08 -9.94 -0.25
CA VAL A 184 3.63 -10.40 -1.57
C VAL A 184 2.41 -11.30 -1.38
N VAL A 185 1.31 -10.98 -2.07
CA VAL A 185 0.06 -11.73 -2.02
C VAL A 185 -0.35 -12.09 -3.44
N VAL A 186 -0.79 -13.34 -3.61
CA VAL A 186 -1.37 -13.83 -4.86
C VAL A 186 -2.89 -13.83 -4.72
N GLY A 187 -3.60 -13.49 -5.80
CA GLY A 187 -5.07 -13.33 -5.89
C GLY A 187 -5.93 -14.57 -5.61
N LEU A 188 -5.42 -15.57 -4.87
CA LEU A 188 -6.07 -16.84 -4.52
C LEU A 188 -7.29 -16.64 -3.60
N GLN A 189 -8.33 -15.98 -4.10
CA GLN A 189 -9.45 -15.45 -3.32
C GLN A 189 -10.18 -16.52 -2.52
N ARG A 190 -10.17 -17.77 -3.01
CA ARG A 190 -10.84 -18.90 -2.38
C ARG A 190 -10.22 -19.23 -1.02
N HIS A 191 -8.92 -18.98 -0.83
CA HIS A 191 -8.26 -19.17 0.47
C HIS A 191 -8.81 -18.24 1.55
N TYR A 192 -9.41 -17.11 1.16
CA TYR A 192 -10.01 -16.13 2.06
C TYR A 192 -11.53 -16.28 2.21
N SER A 193 -12.16 -17.17 1.42
CA SER A 193 -13.60 -17.41 1.51
C SER A 193 -13.97 -18.15 2.79
N LYS A 194 -14.95 -17.63 3.54
CA LYS A 194 -15.46 -18.25 4.77
C LYS A 194 -15.95 -19.68 4.53
N ALA A 195 -16.68 -19.91 3.42
CA ALA A 195 -17.22 -21.21 3.08
C ALA A 195 -16.11 -22.22 2.77
N TYR A 196 -15.12 -21.84 1.95
CA TYR A 196 -13.99 -22.73 1.61
C TYR A 196 -13.12 -23.06 2.83
N ARG A 197 -12.91 -22.08 3.72
CA ARG A 197 -12.19 -22.30 4.97
C ARG A 197 -12.92 -23.28 5.87
N LYS A 198 -14.24 -23.16 6.00
CA LYS A 198 -15.08 -24.11 6.76
C LYS A 198 -15.03 -25.53 6.19
N CYS A 199 -14.92 -25.70 4.88
CA CYS A 199 -14.79 -27.03 4.27
C CYS A 199 -13.41 -27.68 4.47
N LYS A 200 -12.39 -26.91 4.87
CA LYS A 200 -11.04 -27.40 5.12
C LYS A 200 -10.82 -27.85 6.58
N GLU A 201 -11.62 -27.29 7.49
CA GLU A 201 -11.67 -27.63 8.92
C GLU A 201 -12.38 -28.97 9.14
#